data_AF-A0A7R8X0E6-F1
#
_entry.id   AF-A0A7R8X0E6-F1
#
_cell.length_a   1.000
_cell.length_b   1.000
_cell.length_c   1.000
_cell.angle_alpha   90.00
_cell.angle_beta   90.00
_cell.angle_gamma   90.00
#
_symmetry.space_group_name_H-M   'P 1'
#
loop_
_entity.id
_entity.type
_entity.pdbx_description
1 polymer ?
#
loop_
_entity_poly.entity_id
_entity_poly.type
_entity_poly.pdbx_seq_one_letter_code
_entity_poly.pdbx_strand_id
1 'polypeptide(L)'
;MLEEIVGILVQERRNQGLDPVLTSEEYRTSVAQEMSTRYGRSFRDAAELNQATSFLHENGVLLHYEDATLKELYFLDPQWLCDTLAHVVTIREINP
;
A
#
# COMPACT_ATOMS: atom_id res chain seq x y z
N MET A 1 -12.99 -3.85 -6.83
CA MET A 1 -11.94 -4.04 -7.88
C MET A 1 -10.58 -3.85 -7.19
N LEU A 2 -9.57 -3.07 -7.60
CA LEU A 2 -8.29 -3.06 -6.83
C LEU A 2 -8.37 -2.39 -5.44
N GLU A 3 -9.13 -1.31 -5.31
CA GLU A 3 -9.33 -0.57 -4.05
C GLU A 3 -9.85 -1.45 -2.90
N GLU A 4 -10.83 -2.30 -3.19
CA GLU A 4 -11.37 -3.26 -2.20
C GLU A 4 -10.32 -4.25 -1.72
N ILE A 5 -9.45 -4.71 -2.64
CA ILE A 5 -8.34 -5.60 -2.28
C ILE A 5 -7.34 -4.89 -1.39
N VAL A 6 -6.99 -3.64 -1.70
CA VAL A 6 -6.10 -2.83 -0.84
C VAL A 6 -6.70 -2.71 0.57
N GLY A 7 -8.01 -2.43 0.68
CA GLY A 7 -8.70 -2.39 1.96
C GLY A 7 -8.64 -3.71 2.74
N ILE A 8 -8.77 -4.85 2.05
CA ILE A 8 -8.61 -6.18 2.67
C ILE A 8 -7.19 -6.38 3.18
N LEU A 9 -6.17 -6.08 2.36
CA LEU A 9 -4.77 -6.25 2.73
C LEU A 9 -4.37 -5.36 3.93
N VAL A 10 -4.94 -4.15 4.03
CA VAL A 10 -4.79 -3.29 5.21
C VAL A 10 -5.35 -3.98 6.46
N GLN A 11 -6.56 -4.55 6.39
CA GLN A 11 -7.14 -5.25 7.54
C GLN A 11 -6.33 -6.50 7.92
N GLU A 12 -5.85 -7.26 6.94
CA GLU A 12 -5.02 -8.45 7.19
C GLU A 12 -3.71 -8.10 7.89
N ARG A 13 -3.00 -7.05 7.42
CA ARG A 13 -1.78 -6.54 8.06
C ARG A 13 -2.06 -6.13 9.51
N ARG A 14 -3.11 -5.35 9.75
CA ARG A 14 -3.52 -4.91 11.09
C ARG A 14 -3.86 -6.08 12.02
N ASN A 15 -4.58 -7.08 11.51
CA ASN A 15 -4.91 -8.29 12.28
C ASN A 15 -3.67 -9.11 12.67
N GLN A 16 -2.59 -9.00 11.89
CA GLN A 16 -1.30 -9.62 12.16
C GLN A 16 -0.38 -8.74 13.02
N GLY A 17 -0.82 -7.53 13.40
CA GLY A 17 0.01 -6.56 14.12
C GLY A 17 1.15 -5.98 13.27
N LEU A 18 1.03 -6.03 11.95
CA LEU A 18 1.99 -5.50 11.00
C LEU A 18 1.57 -4.12 10.51
N ASP A 19 2.56 -3.29 10.19
CA ASP A 19 2.34 -2.01 9.51
C ASP A 19 1.67 -2.24 8.14
N PRO A 20 0.75 -1.35 7.70
CA PRO A 20 0.06 -1.44 6.42
C PRO A 20 0.96 -1.01 5.26
N VAL A 21 2.13 -1.63 5.16
CA VAL A 21 3.13 -1.41 4.12
C VAL A 21 3.49 -2.76 3.49
N LEU A 22 3.55 -2.83 2.16
CA LEU A 22 3.98 -4.00 1.41
C LEU A 22 5.24 -3.66 0.61
N THR A 23 6.13 -4.62 0.46
CA THR A 23 7.16 -4.56 -0.58
C THR A 23 6.53 -4.75 -1.96
N SER A 24 7.25 -4.35 -3.01
CA SER A 24 6.91 -4.64 -4.41
C SER A 24 6.49 -6.09 -4.68
N GLU A 25 7.22 -7.05 -4.11
CA GLU A 25 6.96 -8.47 -4.32
C GLU A 25 5.69 -8.93 -3.60
N GLU A 26 5.54 -8.55 -2.33
CA GLU A 26 4.35 -8.88 -1.56
C GLU A 26 3.10 -8.23 -2.17
N TYR A 27 3.19 -6.96 -2.58
CA TYR A 27 2.07 -6.25 -3.23
C TYR A 27 1.57 -6.98 -4.47
N ARG A 28 2.47 -7.31 -5.41
CA ARG A 28 2.10 -8.03 -6.64
C ARG A 28 1.49 -9.39 -6.32
N THR A 29 2.08 -10.14 -5.40
CA THR A 29 1.66 -11.51 -5.09
C THR A 29 0.31 -11.51 -4.36
N SER A 30 0.17 -10.70 -3.31
CA SER A 30 -1.06 -10.60 -2.52
C SER A 30 -2.22 -10.05 -3.35
N VAL A 31 -2.01 -9.01 -4.16
CA VAL A 31 -3.05 -8.47 -5.04
C VAL A 31 -3.49 -9.52 -6.06
N ALA A 32 -2.56 -10.21 -6.72
CA ALA A 32 -2.89 -11.24 -7.71
C ALA A 32 -3.68 -12.39 -7.07
N GLN A 33 -3.25 -12.84 -5.88
CA GLN A 33 -3.91 -13.91 -5.13
C GLN A 33 -5.33 -13.51 -4.73
N GLU A 34 -5.52 -12.34 -4.13
CA GLU A 34 -6.84 -11.89 -3.66
C GLU A 34 -7.80 -11.57 -4.83
N MET A 35 -7.30 -10.95 -5.91
CA MET A 35 -8.09 -10.70 -7.12
C MET A 35 -8.61 -12.01 -7.75
N SER A 36 -7.73 -13.01 -7.84
CA SER A 36 -8.09 -14.33 -8.37
C SER A 36 -9.08 -15.03 -7.44
N THR A 37 -8.81 -15.05 -6.14
CA THR A 37 -9.60 -15.82 -5.16
C THR A 37 -11.00 -15.23 -4.98
N ARG A 38 -11.14 -13.91 -4.95
CA ARG A 38 -12.42 -13.25 -4.64
C ARG A 38 -13.27 -12.91 -5.85
N TYR A 39 -12.62 -12.54 -6.96
CA TYR A 39 -13.33 -12.05 -8.14
C TYR A 39 -13.15 -12.93 -9.37
N GLY A 40 -12.29 -13.95 -9.31
CA GLY A 40 -11.92 -14.75 -10.49
C GLY A 40 -11.27 -13.90 -11.58
N ARG A 41 -10.59 -12.82 -11.21
CA ARG A 41 -9.96 -11.87 -12.13
C ARG A 41 -8.47 -11.79 -11.90
N SER A 42 -7.73 -11.44 -12.95
CA SER A 42 -6.32 -11.11 -12.90
C SER A 42 -6.06 -9.86 -13.72
N PHE A 43 -4.95 -9.20 -13.44
CA PHE A 43 -4.39 -8.22 -14.38
C PHE A 43 -3.81 -8.95 -15.60
N ARG A 44 -3.79 -8.28 -16.75
CA ARG A 44 -3.21 -8.78 -18.00
C ARG A 44 -1.69 -8.84 -17.90
N ASP A 45 -1.09 -7.82 -17.33
CA ASP A 45 0.35 -7.68 -17.14
C ASP A 45 0.67 -6.70 -16.00
N ALA A 46 1.97 -6.49 -15.77
CA ALA A 46 2.45 -5.54 -14.76
C ALA A 46 2.09 -4.08 -15.10
N ALA A 47 1.96 -3.72 -16.37
CA ALA A 47 1.64 -2.35 -16.77
C ALA A 47 0.20 -2.00 -16.39
N GLU A 48 -0.74 -2.94 -16.55
CA GLU A 48 -2.12 -2.73 -16.12
C GLU A 48 -2.24 -2.62 -14.60
N LEU A 49 -1.51 -3.45 -13.84
CA LEU A 49 -1.46 -3.32 -12.38
C LEU A 49 -0.90 -1.94 -11.99
N ASN A 50 0.24 -1.55 -12.56
CA ASN A 50 0.86 -0.26 -12.27
C ASN A 50 -0.08 0.90 -12.57
N GLN A 51 -0.79 0.87 -13.70
CA GLN A 51 -1.75 1.92 -14.04
C GLN A 51 -2.91 1.99 -13.05
N ALA A 52 -3.43 0.85 -12.60
CA ALA A 52 -4.46 0.82 -11.55
C ALA A 52 -3.91 1.32 -10.20
N THR A 53 -2.68 0.96 -9.84
CA THR A 53 -1.98 1.47 -8.65
C THR A 53 -1.79 2.98 -8.72
N SER A 54 -1.31 3.54 -9.85
CA SER A 54 -1.15 4.97 -10.05
C SER A 54 -2.48 5.71 -9.92
N PHE A 55 -3.56 5.16 -10.48
CA PHE A 55 -4.89 5.70 -10.30
C PHE A 55 -5.31 5.74 -8.81
N LEU A 56 -5.05 4.67 -8.06
CA LEU A 56 -5.32 4.65 -6.61
C LEU A 56 -4.43 5.62 -5.83
N HIS A 57 -3.19 5.83 -6.26
CA HIS A 57 -2.29 6.83 -5.70
C HIS A 57 -2.81 8.25 -5.89
N GLU A 58 -3.23 8.60 -7.10
CA GLU A 58 -3.81 9.91 -7.41
C GLU A 58 -5.10 10.20 -6.62
N ASN A 59 -5.86 9.15 -6.28
CA ASN A 59 -7.08 9.26 -5.48
C ASN A 59 -6.85 9.12 -3.96
N GLY A 60 -5.60 8.94 -3.52
CA GLY A 60 -5.26 8.86 -2.10
C GLY A 60 -5.73 7.58 -1.40
N VAL A 61 -5.96 6.49 -2.13
CA VAL A 61 -6.32 5.18 -1.56
C VAL A 61 -5.09 4.46 -0.99
N LEU A 62 -3.96 4.54 -1.69
CA LEU A 62 -2.65 4.06 -1.26
C LEU A 62 -1.58 5.05 -1.73
N LEU A 63 -0.35 4.93 -1.25
CA LEU A 63 0.77 5.72 -1.76
C LEU A 63 1.89 4.82 -2.27
N HIS A 64 2.40 5.13 -3.46
CA HIS A 64 3.56 4.51 -4.07
C HIS A 64 4.37 5.62 -4.75
N TYR A 65 5.65 5.73 -4.42
CA TYR A 65 6.52 6.81 -4.89
C TYR A 65 7.54 6.28 -5.88
N GLU A 66 7.82 7.01 -6.96
CA GLU A 66 8.81 6.59 -7.96
C GLU A 66 10.27 6.82 -7.51
N ASP A 67 10.49 7.54 -6.40
CA ASP A 67 11.81 7.82 -5.86
C ASP A 67 12.59 6.54 -5.51
N ALA A 68 13.90 6.54 -5.79
CA ALA A 68 14.74 5.35 -5.73
C ALA A 68 14.75 4.64 -4.37
N THR A 69 14.49 5.36 -3.28
CA THR A 69 14.43 4.83 -1.91
C THR A 69 13.07 4.25 -1.52
N LEU A 70 11.99 4.66 -2.18
CA LEU A 70 10.61 4.32 -1.81
C LEU A 70 9.87 3.50 -2.85
N LYS A 71 10.39 3.39 -4.08
CA LYS A 71 9.77 2.64 -5.19
C LYS A 71 9.48 1.17 -4.90
N GLU A 72 10.15 0.59 -3.92
CA GLU A 72 9.92 -0.80 -3.50
C GLU A 72 8.86 -0.95 -2.41
N LEU A 73 8.25 0.15 -1.97
CA LEU A 73 7.29 0.19 -0.85
C LEU A 73 5.94 0.74 -1.29
N TYR A 74 4.89 0.01 -0.94
CA TYR A 74 3.49 0.36 -1.15
C TYR A 74 2.86 0.63 0.20
N PHE A 75 2.56 1.90 0.48
CA PHE A 75 1.89 2.33 1.71
C PHE A 75 0.38 2.19 1.50
N LEU A 76 -0.21 1.15 2.07
CA LEU A 76 -1.60 0.78 1.80
C LEU A 76 -2.59 1.66 2.57
N ASP A 77 -2.12 2.36 3.59
CA ASP A 77 -2.92 3.24 4.44
C ASP A 77 -2.23 4.60 4.59
N PRO A 78 -2.65 5.59 3.80
CA PRO A 78 -2.09 6.93 3.86
C PRO A 78 -2.31 7.62 5.21
N GLN A 79 -3.39 7.31 5.95
CA GLN A 79 -3.63 7.88 7.28
C GLN A 79 -2.60 7.37 8.28
N TRP A 80 -2.33 6.06 8.29
CA TRP A 80 -1.27 5.47 9.13
C TRP A 80 0.10 6.10 8.86
N LEU A 81 0.41 6.38 7.58
CA LEU A 81 1.67 7.04 7.22
C LEU A 81 1.72 8.46 7.80
N CYS A 82 0.63 9.23 7.66
CA CYS A 82 0.51 10.57 8.24
C CYS A 82 0.71 10.54 9.76
N ASP A 83 0.07 9.60 10.46
CA ASP A 83 0.18 9.47 11.92
C ASP A 83 1.62 9.12 12.34
N THR A 84 2.26 8.20 11.62
CA THR A 84 3.66 7.81 11.83
C THR A 84 4.61 9.01 11.63
N LEU A 85 4.42 9.77 10.54
CA LEU A 85 5.23 10.96 10.26
C LEU A 85 5.01 12.05 11.30
N ALA A 86 3.77 12.31 11.70
CA ALA A 86 3.44 13.28 12.74
C ALA A 86 4.11 12.93 14.08
N HIS A 87 4.10 11.64 14.45
CA HIS A 87 4.78 11.15 15.63
C HIS A 87 6.31 11.38 15.57
N VAL A 88 6.95 11.03 14.45
CA VAL A 88 8.39 11.22 14.25
C VAL A 88 8.79 12.69 14.30
N VAL A 89 8.00 13.58 13.69
CA VAL A 89 8.25 15.04 13.71
C VAL A 89 8.11 15.57 15.14
N THR A 90 7.08 15.15 15.87
CA THR A 90 6.81 15.63 17.23
C THR A 90 7.87 15.18 18.23
N ILE A 91 8.43 13.97 18.09
CA ILE A 91 9.49 13.48 18.98
C ILE A 91 10.79 14.27 18.84
N ARG A 92 11.06 14.85 17.67
CA ARG A 92 12.29 15.64 17.43
C ARG A 92 12.32 17.00 18.13
N GLU A 93 11.20 17.50 18.66
CA GLU A 93 11.19 18.73 19.48
C GLU A 93 11.51 18.48 20.96
N ILE A 94 11.68 17.22 21.39
CA ILE A 94 12.12 16.87 22.75
C ILE A 94 13.54 16.29 22.71
N ASN A 95 14.50 17.11 22.27
CA ASN A 95 15.90 16.95 22.69
C ASN A 95 16.56 18.34 22.69
N PRO A 96 16.97 18.87 23.86
CA PRO A 96 17.51 20.23 24.00
C PRO A 96 18.84 20.46 23.26
#